data_AF-A0A1H4IC93-F1
#
_entry.id   AF-A0A1H4IC93-F1
#
_cell.length_a   1.000
_cell.length_b   1.000
_cell.length_c   1.000
_cell.angle_alpha   90.00
_cell.angle_beta   90.00
_cell.angle_gamma   90.00
#
_symmetry.space_group_name_H-M   'P 1'
#
loop_
_entity.id
_entity.type
_entity.pdbx_description
1 polymer ?
#
loop_
_entity_poly.entity_id
_entity_poly.type
_entity_poly.pdbx_seq_one_letter_code
_entity_poly.pdbx_strand_id
1 'polypeptide(L)'
;MKRKLGCLGVVLFVALVCCAGPLTMSMSASSGSGGTAANAAAAAADIPARMLTAYIAAAENVRSYRPRCRGMQWQVLAGIAKVESGHAAGRTVSSDGDVRPRILGPRLDGSGAGGNTTPVPDTDRGRWDGDPDGERAVGPFQFLPSTFRTVGKDGNDDRATDPHNVDDAALSAAVYLCGSGRGRDLTQRRQLETAIGSYNHSAAYVADVMGWISRYKTTGTAASIKGVTGKARTVLATALSQRGMPYSWGGGSVNGPSYGICCSPGGSSGERIRGFDCSGLTSYAYARAGITLPRTAAAQAGVGRRIPASAGVKALQPGDLVFYGYVPTSDGTIHHVGIYLGNGKMINALRPGTKVQVDPVSVMSDYAGGARPW
;
A
#
# COMPACT_ATOMS: atom_id res chain seq x y z
N MET A 1 -25.32 54.07 53.46
CA MET A 1 -26.49 54.94 53.21
C MET A 1 -25.99 56.23 52.54
N LYS A 2 -26.56 56.64 51.39
CA LYS A 2 -26.44 57.95 50.69
C LYS A 2 -25.06 58.29 50.08
N ARG A 3 -24.86 58.21 48.76
CA ARG A 3 -25.24 59.09 47.60
C ARG A 3 -24.28 60.27 47.33
N LYS A 4 -23.53 60.12 46.22
CA LYS A 4 -23.21 61.04 45.10
C LYS A 4 -22.81 62.51 45.34
N LEU A 5 -21.67 62.88 44.76
CA LEU A 5 -21.34 64.10 43.98
C LEU A 5 -20.18 63.67 43.04
N GLY A 6 -19.95 64.08 41.79
CA GLY A 6 -20.53 65.05 40.87
C GLY A 6 -19.74 64.97 39.56
N CYS A 7 -20.36 65.35 38.44
CA CYS A 7 -19.76 65.35 37.09
C CYS A 7 -18.75 66.50 36.89
N LEU A 8 -17.71 66.26 36.08
CA LEU A 8 -17.28 67.24 35.07
C LEU A 8 -16.60 66.48 33.92
N GLY A 9 -17.14 66.61 32.71
CA GLY A 9 -16.63 65.94 31.51
C GLY A 9 -15.60 66.78 30.78
N VAL A 10 -14.74 66.10 30.01
CA VAL A 10 -14.21 66.59 28.73
C VAL A 10 -14.13 65.37 27.80
N VAL A 11 -14.84 65.46 26.68
CA VAL A 11 -14.80 64.52 25.56
C VAL A 11 -13.53 64.78 24.78
N LEU A 12 -12.66 63.78 24.64
CA LEU A 12 -11.59 63.78 23.66
C LEU A 12 -11.74 62.53 22.77
N PHE A 13 -12.20 62.76 21.55
CA PHE A 13 -12.12 61.81 20.44
C PHE A 13 -10.65 61.58 20.09
N VAL A 14 -10.14 60.37 20.32
CA VAL A 14 -8.89 59.91 19.69
C VAL A 14 -9.25 58.70 18.85
N ALA A 15 -9.09 58.87 17.54
CA ALA A 15 -9.30 57.86 16.53
C ALA A 15 -8.36 56.67 16.76
N LEU A 16 -8.96 55.49 16.88
CA LEU A 16 -8.28 54.21 16.94
C LEU A 16 -7.85 53.86 15.50
N VAL A 17 -6.64 54.26 15.11
CA VAL A 17 -5.97 53.75 13.91
C VAL A 17 -5.56 52.31 14.20
N CYS A 18 -6.47 51.39 13.87
CA CYS A 18 -6.21 49.96 13.84
C CYS A 18 -5.30 49.69 12.64
N CYS A 19 -3.99 49.55 12.90
CA CYS A 19 -3.06 49.01 11.92
C CYS A 19 -3.43 47.55 11.65
N ALA A 20 -4.27 47.32 10.66
CA ALA A 20 -4.48 46.04 10.02
C ALA A 20 -3.21 45.65 9.26
N GLY A 21 -2.24 45.06 9.97
CA GLY A 21 -1.21 44.27 9.34
C GLY A 21 -1.86 43.01 8.76
N PRO A 22 -1.61 42.64 7.49
CA PRO A 22 -2.14 41.41 6.95
C PRO A 22 -1.58 40.24 7.75
N LEU A 23 -2.45 39.57 8.51
CA LEU A 23 -2.22 38.22 9.01
C LEU A 23 -2.10 37.30 7.79
N THR A 24 -0.90 37.19 7.23
CA THR A 24 -0.56 36.12 6.32
C THR A 24 -0.57 34.84 7.13
N MET A 25 -1.71 34.15 7.16
CA MET A 25 -1.74 32.73 7.46
C MET A 25 -0.90 32.03 6.40
N SER A 26 0.35 31.73 6.73
CA SER A 26 1.18 30.81 5.95
C SER A 26 0.52 29.44 6.00
N MET A 27 -0.28 29.14 4.98
CA MET A 27 -0.69 27.79 4.63
C MET A 27 0.58 27.02 4.28
N SER A 28 1.18 26.35 5.26
CA SER A 28 2.20 25.34 5.01
C SER A 28 1.53 24.20 4.27
N ALA A 29 1.60 24.24 2.94
CA ALA A 29 1.28 23.11 2.09
C ALA A 29 2.25 21.97 2.48
N SER A 30 1.74 20.99 3.20
CA SER A 30 2.41 19.72 3.43
C SER A 30 2.43 18.97 2.10
N SER A 31 3.41 19.28 1.25
CA SER A 31 3.73 18.49 0.07
C SER A 31 4.15 17.09 0.52
N GLY A 32 3.19 16.18 0.54
CA GLY A 32 3.36 14.79 0.94
C GLY A 32 4.37 14.10 0.03
N SER A 33 5.52 13.73 0.60
CA SER A 33 6.53 12.87 -0.02
C SER A 33 6.01 11.49 -0.41
N GLY A 34 4.79 11.11 0.01
CA GLY A 34 4.11 9.88 -0.43
C GLY A 34 3.59 9.92 -1.86
N GLY A 35 3.24 11.11 -2.39
CA GLY A 35 2.68 11.26 -3.74
C GLY A 35 3.72 11.02 -4.85
N THR A 36 4.97 11.38 -4.62
CA THR A 36 6.04 11.25 -5.63
C THR A 36 6.50 9.79 -5.83
N ALA A 37 6.55 9.00 -4.76
CA ALA A 37 6.90 7.57 -4.84
C ALA A 37 5.75 6.71 -5.40
N ALA A 38 4.50 7.02 -5.03
CA ALA A 38 3.32 6.41 -5.63
C ALA A 38 3.24 6.74 -7.13
N ASN A 39 3.37 8.02 -7.52
CA ASN A 39 3.38 8.43 -8.93
C ASN A 39 4.53 7.80 -9.72
N ALA A 40 5.71 7.62 -9.12
CA ALA A 40 6.83 6.90 -9.73
C ALA A 40 6.57 5.39 -9.88
N ALA A 41 5.80 4.78 -8.97
CA ALA A 41 5.32 3.40 -9.09
C ALA A 41 4.20 3.23 -10.12
N ALA A 42 3.32 4.22 -10.26
CA ALA A 42 2.28 4.28 -11.29
C ALA A 42 2.90 4.34 -12.69
N ALA A 43 3.81 5.30 -12.90
CA ALA A 43 4.49 5.50 -14.17
C ALA A 43 5.39 4.32 -14.57
N ALA A 44 5.98 3.61 -13.59
CA ALA A 44 6.76 2.40 -13.86
C ALA A 44 5.90 1.16 -14.15
N ALA A 45 4.61 1.20 -13.81
CA ALA A 45 3.66 0.09 -13.90
C ALA A 45 2.58 0.28 -14.97
N ASP A 46 2.72 1.27 -15.86
CA ASP A 46 1.70 1.65 -16.85
C ASP A 46 0.33 2.00 -16.23
N ILE A 47 0.33 2.52 -15.00
CA ILE A 47 -0.89 2.97 -14.31
C ILE A 47 -0.92 4.50 -14.35
N PRO A 48 -1.99 5.14 -14.87
CA PRO A 48 -2.15 6.57 -14.77
C PRO A 48 -2.10 7.03 -13.31
N ALA A 49 -1.36 8.10 -13.02
CA ALA A 49 -1.13 8.59 -11.66
C ALA A 49 -2.44 8.78 -10.87
N ARG A 50 -3.46 9.37 -11.52
CA ARG A 50 -4.76 9.60 -10.90
C ARG A 50 -5.49 8.31 -10.51
N MET A 51 -5.39 7.28 -11.34
CA MET A 51 -5.96 5.96 -11.04
C MET A 51 -5.26 5.32 -9.85
N LEU A 52 -3.92 5.42 -9.78
CA LEU A 52 -3.17 4.87 -8.66
C LEU A 52 -3.52 5.57 -7.33
N THR A 53 -3.68 6.90 -7.34
CA THR A 53 -4.13 7.65 -6.15
C THR A 53 -5.44 7.06 -5.61
N ALA A 54 -6.42 6.81 -6.49
CA ALA A 54 -7.69 6.19 -6.11
C ALA A 54 -7.50 4.78 -5.51
N TYR A 55 -6.65 3.95 -6.12
CA TYR A 55 -6.40 2.59 -5.63
C TYR A 55 -5.72 2.56 -4.25
N ILE A 56 -4.79 3.49 -4.00
CA ILE A 56 -4.12 3.62 -2.71
C ILE A 56 -5.13 4.07 -1.66
N ALA A 57 -5.87 5.15 -1.94
CA ALA A 57 -6.88 5.68 -1.02
C ALA A 57 -7.94 4.62 -0.69
N ALA A 58 -8.47 3.91 -1.69
CA ALA A 58 -9.44 2.83 -1.49
C ALA A 58 -8.90 1.71 -0.60
N ALA A 59 -7.66 1.26 -0.82
CA ALA A 59 -7.05 0.20 -0.03
C ALA A 59 -6.81 0.61 1.44
N GLU A 60 -6.52 1.89 1.68
CA GLU A 60 -6.35 2.46 3.02
C GLU A 60 -7.69 2.65 3.74
N ASN A 61 -8.72 3.13 3.03
CA ASN A 61 -10.00 3.52 3.61
C ASN A 61 -11.00 2.36 3.74
N VAL A 62 -10.82 1.23 3.05
CA VAL A 62 -11.78 0.11 3.07
C VAL A 62 -12.05 -0.42 4.48
N ARG A 63 -11.10 -0.31 5.41
CA ARG A 63 -11.26 -0.82 6.78
C ARG A 63 -12.34 -0.09 7.57
N SER A 64 -12.63 1.17 7.25
CA SER A 64 -13.75 1.91 7.84
C SER A 64 -15.10 1.27 7.52
N TYR A 65 -15.19 0.59 6.36
CA TYR A 65 -16.40 -0.10 5.90
C TYR A 65 -16.37 -1.61 6.14
N ARG A 66 -15.17 -2.20 6.21
CA ARG A 66 -14.91 -3.64 6.37
C ARG A 66 -13.77 -3.86 7.37
N PRO A 67 -14.01 -3.65 8.68
CA PRO A 67 -12.94 -3.69 9.70
C PRO A 67 -12.28 -5.07 9.87
N ARG A 68 -12.99 -6.13 9.47
CA ARG A 68 -12.47 -7.51 9.49
C ARG A 68 -11.68 -7.89 8.24
N CYS A 69 -11.62 -7.03 7.23
CA CYS A 69 -10.85 -7.30 6.02
C CYS A 69 -9.35 -7.14 6.27
N ARG A 70 -8.57 -8.15 5.89
CA ARG A 70 -7.10 -8.14 6.00
C ARG A 70 -6.48 -8.25 4.61
N GLY A 71 -5.31 -7.66 4.45
CA GLY A 71 -4.52 -7.82 3.23
C GLY A 71 -5.01 -7.11 1.97
N MET A 72 -6.01 -6.21 2.05
CA MET A 72 -6.32 -5.34 0.91
C MET A 72 -5.09 -4.47 0.58
N GLN A 73 -4.70 -4.47 -0.68
CA GLN A 73 -3.55 -3.73 -1.19
C GLN A 73 -3.95 -3.07 -2.50
N TRP A 74 -3.40 -1.88 -2.81
CA TRP A 74 -3.70 -1.18 -4.06
C TRP A 74 -3.39 -2.04 -5.30
N GLN A 75 -2.43 -2.96 -5.22
CA GLN A 75 -2.10 -3.89 -6.30
C GLN A 75 -3.28 -4.82 -6.65
N VAL A 76 -4.12 -5.18 -5.67
CA VAL A 76 -5.33 -5.98 -5.91
C VAL A 76 -6.31 -5.21 -6.77
N LEU A 77 -6.58 -3.95 -6.41
CA LEU A 77 -7.46 -3.06 -7.18
C LEU A 77 -6.90 -2.75 -8.57
N ALA A 78 -5.58 -2.49 -8.64
CA ALA A 78 -4.90 -2.30 -9.92
C ALA A 78 -4.98 -3.55 -10.81
N GLY A 79 -4.84 -4.75 -10.24
CA GLY A 79 -4.98 -5.99 -11.00
C GLY A 79 -6.35 -6.13 -11.66
N ILE A 80 -7.43 -5.86 -10.91
CA ILE A 80 -8.81 -5.85 -11.44
C ILE A 80 -8.94 -4.78 -12.53
N ALA A 81 -8.65 -3.52 -12.20
CA ALA A 81 -8.84 -2.41 -13.15
C ALA A 81 -7.99 -2.53 -14.43
N LYS A 82 -6.84 -3.23 -14.38
CA LYS A 82 -6.04 -3.52 -15.56
C LYS A 82 -6.79 -4.45 -16.52
N VAL A 83 -7.40 -5.50 -16.00
CA VAL A 83 -8.17 -6.46 -16.80
C VAL A 83 -9.48 -5.84 -17.27
N GLU A 84 -10.17 -5.09 -16.41
CA GLU A 84 -11.50 -4.53 -16.71
C GLU A 84 -11.48 -3.37 -17.71
N SER A 85 -10.49 -2.48 -17.62
CA SER A 85 -10.50 -1.24 -18.43
C SER A 85 -9.13 -0.79 -18.91
N GLY A 86 -8.08 -1.56 -18.62
CA GLY A 86 -6.71 -1.11 -18.85
C GLY A 86 -6.34 0.12 -18.01
N HIS A 87 -6.93 0.27 -16.81
CA HIS A 87 -6.86 1.50 -16.01
C HIS A 87 -7.49 2.72 -16.69
N ALA A 88 -8.70 2.55 -17.24
CA ALA A 88 -9.37 3.57 -18.03
C ALA A 88 -8.54 4.05 -19.25
N ALA A 89 -7.84 3.13 -19.92
CA ALA A 89 -6.97 3.45 -21.05
C ALA A 89 -7.73 4.22 -22.16
N GLY A 90 -7.18 5.33 -22.65
CA GLY A 90 -7.82 6.16 -23.68
C GLY A 90 -8.98 7.03 -23.18
N ARG A 91 -9.16 7.16 -21.87
CA ARG A 91 -10.12 8.07 -21.24
C ARG A 91 -9.38 9.18 -20.49
N THR A 92 -10.06 10.30 -20.30
CA THR A 92 -9.63 11.37 -19.40
C THR A 92 -10.15 11.06 -18.00
N VAL A 93 -9.29 11.25 -17.00
CA VAL A 93 -9.65 11.13 -15.58
C VAL A 93 -9.36 12.46 -14.92
N SER A 94 -10.41 13.17 -14.50
CA SER A 94 -10.28 14.48 -13.85
C SER A 94 -9.74 14.36 -12.42
N SER A 95 -9.42 15.49 -11.81
CA SER A 95 -8.85 15.54 -10.45
C SER A 95 -9.79 14.97 -9.40
N ASP A 96 -11.09 15.21 -9.53
CA ASP A 96 -12.18 14.69 -8.70
C ASP A 96 -12.54 13.23 -8.99
N GLY A 97 -11.88 12.60 -9.98
CA GLY A 97 -11.98 11.16 -10.24
C GLY A 97 -12.91 10.77 -11.39
N ASP A 98 -13.61 11.73 -12.00
CA ASP A 98 -14.56 11.49 -13.07
C ASP A 98 -13.88 10.95 -14.35
N VAL A 99 -14.36 9.80 -14.83
CA VAL A 99 -13.84 9.17 -16.05
C VAL A 99 -14.72 9.52 -17.25
N ARG A 100 -14.11 10.12 -18.28
CA ARG A 100 -14.80 10.56 -19.52
C ARG A 100 -14.02 10.18 -20.79
N PRO A 101 -14.68 9.72 -21.86
CA PRO A 101 -16.08 9.28 -21.89
C PRO A 101 -16.31 8.08 -20.96
N ARG A 102 -17.57 7.85 -20.57
CA ARG A 102 -17.96 6.73 -19.71
C ARG A 102 -17.47 5.40 -20.29
N ILE A 103 -17.07 4.48 -19.42
CA ILE A 103 -16.60 3.15 -19.82
C ILE A 103 -17.78 2.19 -19.71
N LEU A 104 -18.30 1.77 -20.85
CA LEU A 104 -19.42 0.84 -20.95
C LEU A 104 -18.94 -0.48 -21.54
N GLY A 105 -19.27 -1.57 -20.87
CA GLY A 105 -19.08 -2.93 -21.37
C GLY A 105 -20.03 -3.27 -22.51
N PRO A 106 -19.84 -4.45 -23.14
CA PRO A 106 -20.79 -4.97 -24.10
C PRO A 106 -22.17 -5.16 -23.45
N ARG A 107 -23.22 -5.12 -24.26
CA ARG A 107 -24.58 -5.39 -23.80
C ARG A 107 -24.67 -6.83 -23.34
N LEU A 108 -25.27 -7.05 -22.17
CA LEU A 108 -25.39 -8.38 -21.62
C LEU A 108 -26.63 -9.12 -22.15
N ASP A 109 -26.69 -9.36 -23.46
CA ASP A 109 -27.84 -9.92 -24.19
C ASP A 109 -27.76 -11.42 -24.56
N GLY A 110 -26.66 -12.10 -24.22
CA GLY A 110 -26.43 -13.52 -24.49
C GLY A 110 -25.76 -13.81 -25.85
N SER A 111 -25.35 -12.78 -26.59
CA SER A 111 -24.74 -12.90 -27.92
C SER A 111 -23.35 -13.57 -27.96
N GLY A 112 -22.69 -13.75 -26.82
CA GLY A 112 -21.30 -14.21 -26.70
C GLY A 112 -20.26 -13.08 -26.73
N ALA A 113 -20.66 -11.84 -27.06
CA ALA A 113 -19.76 -10.69 -27.06
C ALA A 113 -19.18 -10.45 -25.65
N GLY A 114 -17.85 -10.35 -25.55
CA GLY A 114 -17.16 -10.21 -24.25
C GLY A 114 -17.33 -11.42 -23.32
N GLY A 115 -17.63 -12.60 -23.86
CA GLY A 115 -17.85 -13.81 -23.07
C GLY A 115 -19.25 -13.92 -22.46
N ASN A 116 -20.16 -13.03 -22.82
CA ASN A 116 -21.52 -13.03 -22.32
C ASN A 116 -22.42 -14.04 -23.06
N THR A 117 -22.57 -15.25 -22.52
CA THR A 117 -23.45 -16.29 -23.10
C THR A 117 -24.84 -16.36 -22.46
N THR A 118 -25.11 -15.53 -21.45
CA THR A 118 -26.36 -15.58 -20.69
C THR A 118 -26.93 -14.17 -20.56
N PRO A 119 -28.14 -13.89 -21.08
CA PRO A 119 -28.75 -12.57 -20.96
C PRO A 119 -28.91 -12.14 -19.49
N VAL A 120 -28.58 -10.88 -19.21
CA VAL A 120 -28.78 -10.24 -17.91
C VAL A 120 -29.80 -9.11 -18.10
N PRO A 121 -30.94 -9.12 -17.39
CA PRO A 121 -31.94 -8.07 -17.50
C PRO A 121 -31.42 -6.76 -16.88
N ASP A 122 -31.90 -5.62 -17.40
CA ASP A 122 -31.64 -4.30 -16.82
C ASP A 122 -31.98 -4.26 -15.31
N THR A 123 -31.17 -3.53 -14.54
CA THR A 123 -31.36 -3.41 -13.10
C THR A 123 -31.34 -1.97 -12.57
N ASP A 124 -31.18 -0.98 -13.46
CA ASP A 124 -31.09 0.44 -13.07
C ASP A 124 -31.86 1.40 -13.98
N ARG A 125 -32.58 0.90 -14.99
CA ARG A 125 -33.37 1.67 -15.95
C ARG A 125 -32.54 2.68 -16.73
N GLY A 126 -31.32 2.27 -17.10
CA GLY A 126 -30.39 3.08 -17.87
C GLY A 126 -29.71 4.19 -17.07
N ARG A 127 -29.76 4.16 -15.73
CA ARG A 127 -29.19 5.23 -14.89
C ARG A 127 -27.69 5.39 -15.15
N TRP A 128 -26.94 4.29 -15.24
CA TRP A 128 -25.49 4.35 -15.36
C TRP A 128 -24.99 4.25 -16.79
N ASP A 129 -25.70 3.58 -17.69
CA ASP A 129 -25.25 3.31 -19.06
C ASP A 129 -26.14 3.92 -20.16
N GLY A 130 -27.33 4.43 -19.80
CA GLY A 130 -28.30 5.00 -20.75
C GLY A 130 -29.13 3.97 -21.52
N ASP A 131 -29.04 2.67 -21.20
CA ASP A 131 -29.80 1.59 -21.85
C ASP A 131 -30.91 1.11 -20.90
N PRO A 132 -32.19 1.52 -21.09
CA PRO A 132 -33.26 1.11 -20.20
C PRO A 132 -33.71 -0.35 -20.41
N ASP A 133 -33.20 -1.03 -21.45
CA ASP A 133 -33.72 -2.32 -21.91
C ASP A 133 -32.71 -3.48 -21.69
N GLY A 134 -31.48 -3.21 -21.27
CA GLY A 134 -30.47 -4.23 -21.07
C GLY A 134 -29.30 -3.79 -20.21
N GLU A 135 -28.67 -4.77 -19.57
CA GLU A 135 -27.61 -4.52 -18.58
C GLU A 135 -26.23 -4.38 -19.23
N ARG A 136 -25.38 -3.52 -18.65
CA ARG A 136 -23.95 -3.41 -19.00
C ARG A 136 -23.08 -3.28 -17.77
N ALA A 137 -21.86 -3.78 -17.89
CA ALA A 137 -20.81 -3.43 -16.94
C ALA A 137 -20.40 -1.95 -17.12
N VAL A 138 -20.27 -1.20 -16.03
CA VAL A 138 -20.01 0.25 -16.07
C VAL A 138 -18.76 0.64 -15.30
N GLY A 139 -18.09 1.69 -15.79
CA GLY A 139 -16.98 2.34 -15.11
C GLY A 139 -15.63 1.62 -15.24
N PRO A 140 -14.56 2.18 -14.63
CA PRO A 140 -13.20 1.65 -14.72
C PRO A 140 -13.02 0.27 -14.09
N PHE A 141 -13.97 -0.15 -13.25
CA PHE A 141 -14.01 -1.46 -12.60
C PHE A 141 -15.15 -2.36 -13.14
N GLN A 142 -15.82 -1.95 -14.23
CA GLN A 142 -16.83 -2.77 -14.93
C GLN A 142 -17.85 -3.43 -13.98
N PHE A 143 -18.41 -2.64 -13.07
CA PHE A 143 -19.44 -3.12 -12.17
C PHE A 143 -20.74 -3.37 -12.92
N LEU A 144 -21.46 -4.44 -12.59
CA LEU A 144 -22.90 -4.47 -12.86
C LEU A 144 -23.60 -3.44 -11.96
N PRO A 145 -24.50 -2.60 -12.49
CA PRO A 145 -25.35 -1.69 -11.73
C PRO A 145 -26.00 -2.32 -10.49
N SER A 146 -26.51 -3.55 -10.61
CA SER A 146 -27.05 -4.32 -9.48
C SER A 146 -26.04 -4.59 -8.36
N THR A 147 -24.79 -4.90 -8.71
CA THR A 147 -23.71 -5.08 -7.74
C THR A 147 -23.37 -3.74 -7.10
N PHE A 148 -23.14 -2.70 -7.92
CA PHE A 148 -22.76 -1.37 -7.43
C PHE A 148 -23.81 -0.78 -6.49
N ARG A 149 -25.11 -1.01 -6.73
CA ARG A 149 -26.19 -0.62 -5.83
C ARG A 149 -26.01 -1.14 -4.39
N THR A 150 -25.37 -2.29 -4.22
CA THR A 150 -25.17 -2.92 -2.89
C THR A 150 -23.86 -2.53 -2.22
N VAL A 151 -22.81 -2.25 -3.00
CA VAL A 151 -21.46 -2.00 -2.47
C VAL A 151 -20.96 -0.58 -2.66
N GLY A 152 -21.68 0.25 -3.39
CA GLY A 152 -21.35 1.64 -3.70
C GLY A 152 -20.90 2.41 -2.46
N LYS A 153 -19.75 3.07 -2.59
CA LYS A 153 -19.17 3.98 -1.61
C LYS A 153 -18.65 5.22 -2.29
N ASP A 154 -18.85 6.31 -1.57
CA ASP A 154 -18.26 7.62 -1.84
C ASP A 154 -16.79 7.54 -1.43
N GLY A 155 -15.91 7.62 -2.41
CA GLY A 155 -14.47 7.47 -2.26
C GLY A 155 -13.69 8.78 -2.29
N ASN A 156 -14.31 9.86 -2.77
CA ASN A 156 -13.73 11.20 -2.81
C ASN A 156 -14.41 12.20 -1.83
N ASP A 157 -15.37 11.72 -1.04
CA ASP A 157 -16.14 12.46 -0.03
C ASP A 157 -16.99 13.61 -0.62
N ASP A 158 -17.44 13.49 -1.87
CA ASP A 158 -18.26 14.49 -2.56
C ASP A 158 -19.78 14.35 -2.32
N ARG A 159 -20.18 13.35 -1.52
CA ARG A 159 -21.55 12.96 -1.17
C ARG A 159 -22.33 12.30 -2.29
N ALA A 160 -21.69 11.91 -3.38
CA ALA A 160 -22.26 11.09 -4.44
C ALA A 160 -21.66 9.67 -4.43
N THR A 161 -22.33 8.76 -5.12
CA THR A 161 -21.74 7.44 -5.45
C THR A 161 -21.95 7.22 -6.93
N ASP A 162 -20.87 7.23 -7.71
CA ASP A 162 -20.87 7.09 -9.16
C ASP A 162 -19.89 5.98 -9.59
N PRO A 163 -20.36 4.87 -10.23
CA PRO A 163 -19.47 3.84 -10.73
C PRO A 163 -18.53 4.34 -11.84
N HIS A 164 -18.79 5.49 -12.46
CA HIS A 164 -17.92 6.13 -13.45
C HIS A 164 -16.86 7.05 -12.82
N ASN A 165 -16.92 7.29 -11.51
CA ASN A 165 -15.87 7.96 -10.77
C ASN A 165 -14.86 6.91 -10.25
N VAL A 166 -13.56 7.14 -10.46
CA VAL A 166 -12.54 6.15 -10.10
C VAL A 166 -12.39 5.95 -8.59
N ASP A 167 -12.56 6.99 -7.77
CA ASP A 167 -12.39 6.86 -6.32
C ASP A 167 -13.52 6.03 -5.72
N ASP A 168 -14.75 6.32 -6.14
CA ASP A 168 -15.95 5.57 -5.76
C ASP A 168 -15.87 4.12 -6.24
N ALA A 169 -15.54 3.91 -7.51
CA ALA A 169 -15.43 2.58 -8.09
C ALA A 169 -14.32 1.77 -7.40
N ALA A 170 -13.16 2.37 -7.11
CA ALA A 170 -12.06 1.69 -6.44
C ALA A 170 -12.41 1.31 -5.00
N LEU A 171 -13.01 2.22 -4.23
CA LEU A 171 -13.42 1.94 -2.85
C LEU A 171 -14.54 0.89 -2.81
N SER A 172 -15.50 0.99 -3.72
CA SER A 172 -16.58 0.00 -3.87
C SER A 172 -16.04 -1.39 -4.24
N ALA A 173 -15.05 -1.46 -5.13
CA ALA A 173 -14.37 -2.72 -5.47
C ALA A 173 -13.62 -3.30 -4.27
N ALA A 174 -12.96 -2.45 -3.47
CA ALA A 174 -12.30 -2.89 -2.25
C ALA A 174 -13.32 -3.48 -1.26
N VAL A 175 -14.45 -2.80 -1.06
CA VAL A 175 -15.55 -3.27 -0.20
C VAL A 175 -16.13 -4.60 -0.68
N TYR A 176 -16.33 -4.75 -1.98
CA TYR A 176 -16.83 -5.98 -2.60
C TYR A 176 -15.87 -7.15 -2.39
N LEU A 177 -14.59 -6.96 -2.72
CA LEU A 177 -13.55 -7.97 -2.56
C LEU A 177 -13.31 -8.37 -1.10
N CYS A 178 -13.49 -7.45 -0.15
CA CYS A 178 -13.41 -7.73 1.27
C CYS A 178 -14.54 -8.63 1.81
N GLY A 179 -15.63 -8.81 1.03
CA GLY A 179 -16.80 -9.59 1.42
C GLY A 179 -17.58 -8.99 2.59
N SER A 180 -18.53 -9.74 3.13
CA SER A 180 -19.36 -9.37 4.29
C SER A 180 -19.10 -10.28 5.50
N GLY A 181 -19.73 -9.99 6.65
CA GLY A 181 -19.73 -10.88 7.82
C GLY A 181 -18.35 -11.03 8.49
N ARG A 182 -17.76 -12.24 8.38
CA ARG A 182 -16.45 -12.56 8.99
C ARG A 182 -15.28 -11.84 8.30
N GLY A 183 -15.51 -11.25 7.14
CA GLY A 183 -14.46 -10.62 6.33
C GLY A 183 -13.56 -11.65 5.66
N ARG A 184 -12.76 -11.19 4.70
CA ARG A 184 -11.75 -12.00 4.02
C ARG A 184 -10.34 -11.59 4.44
N ASP A 185 -9.43 -12.56 4.48
CA ASP A 185 -7.99 -12.34 4.58
C ASP A 185 -7.34 -12.52 3.20
N LEU A 186 -7.20 -11.40 2.48
CA LEU A 186 -6.66 -11.36 1.13
C LEU A 186 -5.13 -11.58 1.09
N THR A 187 -4.47 -11.74 2.24
CA THR A 187 -3.09 -12.25 2.27
C THR A 187 -3.03 -13.75 1.93
N GLN A 188 -4.14 -14.47 2.14
CA GLN A 188 -4.26 -15.89 1.83
C GLN A 188 -4.63 -16.07 0.36
N ARG A 189 -3.78 -16.76 -0.41
CA ARG A 189 -3.95 -16.95 -1.86
C ARG A 189 -5.35 -17.46 -2.24
N ARG A 190 -5.84 -18.50 -1.57
CA ARG A 190 -7.16 -19.10 -1.84
C ARG A 190 -8.31 -18.12 -1.61
N GLN A 191 -8.24 -17.32 -0.54
CA GLN A 191 -9.27 -16.32 -0.24
C GLN A 191 -9.22 -15.16 -1.25
N LEU A 192 -8.03 -14.76 -1.69
CA LEU A 192 -7.87 -13.76 -2.74
C LEU A 192 -8.42 -14.25 -4.08
N GLU A 193 -8.10 -15.48 -4.51
CA GLU A 193 -8.66 -16.08 -5.73
C GLU A 193 -10.19 -16.19 -5.64
N THR A 194 -10.73 -16.58 -4.49
CA THR A 194 -12.19 -16.63 -4.26
C THR A 194 -12.83 -15.23 -4.31
N ALA A 195 -12.14 -14.21 -3.78
CA ALA A 195 -12.62 -12.84 -3.84
C ALA A 195 -12.63 -12.29 -5.27
N ILE A 196 -11.57 -12.53 -6.05
CA ILE A 196 -11.50 -12.14 -7.46
C ILE A 196 -12.56 -12.92 -8.26
N GLY A 197 -12.74 -14.20 -7.95
CA GLY A 197 -13.78 -15.03 -8.58
C GLY A 197 -15.19 -14.46 -8.39
N SER A 198 -15.50 -13.79 -7.26
CA SER A 198 -16.82 -13.15 -7.11
C SER A 198 -17.07 -12.02 -8.12
N TYR A 199 -16.01 -11.42 -8.68
CA TYR A 199 -16.12 -10.41 -9.73
C TYR A 199 -16.52 -11.04 -11.07
N ASN A 200 -15.88 -12.15 -11.42
CA ASN A 200 -16.15 -12.93 -12.61
C ASN A 200 -15.76 -14.39 -12.36
N HIS A 201 -16.71 -15.32 -12.53
CA HIS A 201 -16.52 -16.76 -12.23
C HIS A 201 -15.60 -17.50 -13.25
N SER A 202 -14.88 -16.80 -14.12
CA SER A 202 -13.91 -17.36 -15.05
C SER A 202 -12.56 -17.65 -14.37
N ALA A 203 -12.08 -18.89 -14.47
CA ALA A 203 -10.75 -19.26 -14.01
C ALA A 203 -9.63 -18.50 -14.75
N ALA A 204 -9.83 -18.21 -16.05
CA ALA A 204 -8.89 -17.42 -16.84
C ALA A 204 -8.81 -15.98 -16.34
N TYR A 205 -9.97 -15.37 -16.05
CA TYR A 205 -10.02 -14.03 -15.45
C TYR A 205 -9.28 -13.97 -14.11
N VAL A 206 -9.53 -14.94 -13.22
CA VAL A 206 -8.82 -15.01 -11.92
C VAL A 206 -7.31 -15.13 -12.12
N ALA A 207 -6.87 -15.95 -13.07
CA ALA A 207 -5.45 -16.13 -13.39
C ALA A 207 -4.82 -14.83 -13.92
N ASP A 208 -5.49 -14.12 -14.83
CA ASP A 208 -5.01 -12.85 -15.40
C ASP A 208 -4.87 -11.77 -14.33
N VAL A 209 -5.90 -11.58 -13.51
CA VAL A 209 -5.86 -10.62 -12.39
C VAL A 209 -4.74 -10.97 -11.43
N MET A 210 -4.59 -12.24 -11.04
CA MET A 210 -3.50 -12.68 -10.15
C MET A 210 -2.11 -12.44 -10.76
N GLY A 211 -1.97 -12.61 -12.08
CA GLY A 211 -0.76 -12.26 -12.83
C GLY A 211 -0.42 -10.77 -12.72
N TRP A 212 -1.39 -9.90 -12.95
CA TRP A 212 -1.21 -8.44 -12.82
C TRP A 212 -0.91 -8.01 -11.38
N ILE A 213 -1.59 -8.58 -10.38
CA ILE A 213 -1.28 -8.35 -8.96
C ILE A 213 0.18 -8.67 -8.68
N SER A 214 0.68 -9.81 -9.17
CA SER A 214 2.09 -10.21 -9.02
C SER A 214 3.03 -9.18 -9.67
N ARG A 215 2.74 -8.78 -10.91
CA ARG A 215 3.53 -7.78 -11.64
C ARG A 215 3.55 -6.42 -10.95
N TYR A 216 2.45 -5.96 -10.37
CA TYR A 216 2.41 -4.69 -9.63
C TYR A 216 3.11 -4.77 -8.28
N LYS A 217 3.12 -5.94 -7.64
CA LYS A 217 3.95 -6.18 -6.45
C LYS A 217 5.43 -6.09 -6.80
N THR A 218 5.86 -6.67 -7.92
CA THR A 218 7.28 -6.59 -8.34
C THR A 218 7.66 -5.17 -8.77
N THR A 219 6.86 -4.53 -9.61
CA THR A 219 7.13 -3.20 -10.17
C THR A 219 7.05 -2.10 -9.13
N GLY A 220 6.06 -2.15 -8.22
CA GLY A 220 5.97 -1.20 -7.11
C GLY A 220 7.17 -1.26 -6.16
N THR A 221 7.83 -2.42 -6.07
CA THR A 221 9.06 -2.60 -5.29
C THR A 221 10.30 -2.06 -6.03
N ALA A 222 10.34 -2.17 -7.36
CA ALA A 222 11.40 -1.55 -8.16
C ALA A 222 11.26 -0.01 -8.18
N ALA A 223 10.02 0.49 -8.19
CA ALA A 223 9.74 1.91 -8.12
C ALA A 223 10.05 2.52 -6.75
N SER A 224 9.84 1.79 -5.65
CA SER A 224 10.16 2.29 -4.30
C SER A 224 11.64 2.62 -4.10
N ILE A 225 12.54 2.08 -4.94
CA ILE A 225 13.98 2.36 -4.89
C ILE A 225 14.47 3.24 -6.05
N LYS A 226 13.58 3.74 -6.93
CA LYS A 226 13.95 4.49 -8.15
C LYS A 226 14.76 5.75 -7.85
N GLY A 227 14.39 6.48 -6.79
CA GLY A 227 15.11 7.68 -6.32
C GLY A 227 16.25 7.42 -5.34
N VAL A 228 16.51 6.16 -4.97
CA VAL A 228 17.61 5.80 -4.08
C VAL A 228 18.88 5.62 -4.90
N THR A 229 19.98 6.22 -4.45
CA THR A 229 21.29 6.21 -5.11
C THR A 229 22.38 5.59 -4.22
N GLY A 230 23.59 5.42 -4.76
CA GLY A 230 24.77 5.00 -4.00
C GLY A 230 24.67 3.63 -3.32
N LYS A 231 25.29 3.52 -2.13
CA LYS A 231 25.34 2.26 -1.35
C LYS A 231 23.95 1.76 -1.01
N ALA A 232 23.04 2.64 -0.58
CA ALA A 232 21.66 2.28 -0.26
C ALA A 232 20.97 1.59 -1.45
N ARG A 233 21.11 2.11 -2.68
CA ARG A 233 20.54 1.47 -3.87
C ARG A 233 21.06 0.06 -4.08
N THR A 234 22.38 -0.13 -3.91
CA THR A 234 23.03 -1.43 -4.09
C THR A 234 22.54 -2.45 -3.06
N VAL A 235 22.42 -2.04 -1.79
CA VAL A 235 21.86 -2.87 -0.72
C VAL A 235 20.43 -3.29 -1.06
N LEU A 236 19.57 -2.33 -1.40
CA LEU A 236 18.16 -2.61 -1.66
C LEU A 236 17.97 -3.47 -2.91
N ALA A 237 18.65 -3.17 -4.02
CA ALA A 237 18.58 -3.97 -5.23
C ALA A 237 19.08 -5.41 -4.98
N THR A 238 20.16 -5.57 -4.21
CA THR A 238 20.69 -6.89 -3.84
C THR A 238 19.69 -7.67 -3.01
N ALA A 239 19.15 -7.09 -1.93
CA ALA A 239 18.19 -7.79 -1.07
C ALA A 239 16.90 -8.15 -1.81
N LEU A 240 16.38 -7.23 -2.64
CA LEU A 240 15.18 -7.46 -3.44
C LEU A 240 15.35 -8.55 -4.50
N SER A 241 16.56 -8.72 -5.04
CA SER A 241 16.87 -9.82 -5.97
C SER A 241 16.74 -11.21 -5.33
N GLN A 242 16.80 -11.29 -3.99
CA GLN A 242 16.68 -12.55 -3.25
C GLN A 242 15.23 -12.86 -2.85
N ARG A 243 14.25 -12.04 -3.24
CA ARG A 243 12.83 -12.27 -2.92
C ARG A 243 12.38 -13.64 -3.42
N GLY A 244 11.70 -14.39 -2.55
CA GLY A 244 11.26 -15.76 -2.81
C GLY A 244 12.25 -16.84 -2.37
N MET A 245 13.50 -16.48 -2.03
CA MET A 245 14.45 -17.42 -1.44
C MET A 245 13.92 -17.95 -0.09
N PRO A 246 13.99 -19.26 0.20
CA PRO A 246 13.52 -19.80 1.47
C PRO A 246 14.26 -19.21 2.68
N TYR A 247 13.56 -19.13 3.81
CA TYR A 247 14.21 -18.91 5.10
C TYR A 247 15.05 -20.15 5.48
N SER A 248 16.30 -19.95 5.88
CA SER A 248 17.16 -21.01 6.39
C SER A 248 17.83 -20.56 7.69
N TRP A 249 17.54 -21.25 8.81
CA TRP A 249 18.08 -20.88 10.12
C TRP A 249 19.61 -20.96 10.14
N GLY A 250 20.32 -19.87 10.45
CA GLY A 250 21.78 -19.82 10.36
C GLY A 250 22.32 -19.70 8.92
N GLY A 251 21.44 -19.73 7.91
CA GLY A 251 21.81 -19.66 6.51
C GLY A 251 22.07 -18.23 6.03
N GLY A 252 22.86 -18.11 4.97
CA GLY A 252 23.26 -16.85 4.37
C GLY A 252 24.61 -16.35 4.88
N SER A 253 25.39 -15.77 3.96
CA SER A 253 26.68 -15.16 4.23
C SER A 253 26.92 -13.97 3.29
N VAL A 254 28.04 -13.28 3.45
CA VAL A 254 28.51 -12.25 2.51
C VAL A 254 28.61 -12.76 1.05
N ASN A 255 28.69 -14.08 0.85
CA ASN A 255 28.78 -14.70 -0.48
C ASN A 255 27.42 -15.05 -1.09
N GLY A 256 26.33 -15.02 -0.33
CA GLY A 256 24.98 -15.35 -0.80
C GLY A 256 24.29 -16.41 0.05
N PRO A 257 23.22 -17.04 -0.48
CA PRO A 257 22.45 -18.03 0.24
C PRO A 257 23.28 -19.29 0.50
N SER A 258 23.12 -19.86 1.69
CA SER A 258 23.81 -21.09 2.12
C SER A 258 22.84 -22.03 2.80
N TYR A 259 23.27 -23.27 3.05
CA TYR A 259 22.61 -24.10 4.04
C TYR A 259 22.77 -23.49 5.43
N GLY A 260 21.80 -23.76 6.28
CA GLY A 260 21.76 -23.31 7.66
C GLY A 260 22.30 -24.36 8.64
N ILE A 261 21.91 -24.20 9.90
CA ILE A 261 22.26 -25.08 11.01
C ILE A 261 20.99 -25.57 11.73
N CYS A 262 21.12 -26.61 12.55
CA CYS A 262 20.13 -26.96 13.56
C CYS A 262 20.50 -26.31 14.90
N CYS A 263 19.55 -25.80 15.70
CA CYS A 263 18.14 -25.55 15.40
C CYS A 263 17.75 -24.17 15.93
N SER A 264 16.72 -23.58 15.33
CA SER A 264 16.09 -22.38 15.89
C SER A 264 15.52 -22.65 17.29
N PRO A 265 15.28 -21.62 18.12
CA PRO A 265 14.60 -21.80 19.40
C PRO A 265 13.25 -22.53 19.30
N GLY A 266 12.57 -22.43 18.15
CA GLY A 266 11.33 -23.14 17.84
C GLY A 266 11.51 -24.52 17.19
N GLY A 267 12.71 -25.11 17.23
CA GLY A 267 13.00 -26.47 16.76
C GLY A 267 13.13 -26.64 15.24
N SER A 268 12.96 -25.60 14.43
CA SER A 268 13.17 -25.68 12.98
C SER A 268 14.66 -25.77 12.63
N SER A 269 15.04 -26.70 11.75
CA SER A 269 16.41 -26.85 11.21
C SER A 269 16.57 -26.16 9.85
N GLY A 270 17.70 -25.48 9.64
CA GLY A 270 18.12 -24.91 8.36
C GLY A 270 19.08 -25.78 7.55
N GLU A 271 19.55 -26.92 8.10
CA GLU A 271 20.64 -27.73 7.51
C GLU A 271 20.35 -28.24 6.10
N ARG A 272 19.07 -28.44 5.76
CA ARG A 272 18.63 -28.95 4.45
C ARG A 272 17.97 -27.88 3.59
N ILE A 273 17.98 -26.61 4.01
CA ILE A 273 17.36 -25.50 3.30
C ILE A 273 18.45 -24.53 2.86
N ARG A 274 18.64 -24.37 1.55
CA ARG A 274 19.54 -23.35 1.02
C ARG A 274 18.80 -22.01 0.95
N GLY A 275 19.23 -21.03 1.73
CA GLY A 275 18.52 -19.76 1.84
C GLY A 275 19.23 -18.75 2.73
N PHE A 276 18.44 -17.88 3.36
CA PHE A 276 18.90 -16.85 4.29
C PHE A 276 18.11 -16.88 5.59
N ASP A 277 18.75 -16.59 6.72
CA ASP A 277 18.06 -16.00 7.86
C ASP A 277 18.09 -14.46 7.78
N CYS A 278 17.50 -13.81 8.78
CA CYS A 278 17.33 -12.36 8.83
C CYS A 278 18.66 -11.61 8.68
N SER A 279 19.66 -11.99 9.47
CA SER A 279 20.95 -11.31 9.54
C SER A 279 21.94 -11.79 8.47
N GLY A 280 21.74 -12.99 7.93
CA GLY A 280 22.44 -13.49 6.74
C GLY A 280 22.04 -12.73 5.48
N LEU A 281 20.75 -12.40 5.31
CA LEU A 281 20.27 -11.59 4.19
C LEU A 281 20.86 -10.17 4.23
N THR A 282 20.86 -9.53 5.40
CA THR A 282 21.45 -8.19 5.56
C THR A 282 22.96 -8.23 5.32
N SER A 283 23.68 -9.19 5.90
CA SER A 283 25.12 -9.36 5.67
C SER A 283 25.47 -9.47 4.18
N TYR A 284 24.71 -10.27 3.43
CA TYR A 284 24.86 -10.40 1.98
C TYR A 284 24.62 -9.08 1.24
N ALA A 285 23.50 -8.42 1.53
CA ALA A 285 23.09 -7.20 0.83
C ALA A 285 24.07 -6.04 1.06
N TYR A 286 24.53 -5.86 2.29
CA TYR A 286 25.51 -4.83 2.63
C TYR A 286 26.91 -5.15 2.12
N ALA A 287 27.32 -6.42 2.11
CA ALA A 287 28.60 -6.82 1.52
C ALA A 287 28.70 -6.46 0.03
N ARG A 288 27.59 -6.56 -0.73
CA ARG A 288 27.55 -6.11 -2.14
C ARG A 288 27.67 -4.60 -2.30
N ALA A 289 27.42 -3.81 -1.26
CA ALA A 289 27.66 -2.37 -1.21
C ALA A 289 29.01 -2.02 -0.53
N GLY A 290 29.87 -3.00 -0.27
CA GLY A 290 31.18 -2.80 0.39
C GLY A 290 31.08 -2.49 1.88
N ILE A 291 30.00 -2.89 2.56
CA ILE A 291 29.81 -2.71 4.01
C ILE A 291 29.77 -4.09 4.66
N THR A 292 30.71 -4.34 5.58
CA THR A 292 30.74 -5.59 6.36
C THR A 292 29.85 -5.45 7.59
N LEU A 293 28.85 -6.31 7.70
CA LEU A 293 28.00 -6.41 8.89
C LEU A 293 28.39 -7.64 9.73
N PRO A 294 28.31 -7.55 11.07
CA PRO A 294 28.38 -8.70 11.95
C PRO A 294 27.31 -9.74 11.63
N ARG A 295 27.55 -10.99 12.02
CA ARG A 295 26.67 -12.12 11.67
C ARG A 295 25.29 -12.05 12.34
N THR A 296 25.17 -11.50 13.55
CA THR A 296 23.93 -11.55 14.34
C THR A 296 23.17 -10.23 14.27
N ALA A 297 21.84 -10.30 14.30
CA ALA A 297 20.96 -9.11 14.28
C ALA A 297 21.28 -8.13 15.42
N ALA A 298 21.50 -8.64 16.64
CA ALA A 298 21.90 -7.82 17.79
C ALA A 298 23.22 -7.08 17.56
N ALA A 299 24.25 -7.75 17.02
CA ALA A 299 25.52 -7.10 16.74
C ALA A 299 25.41 -6.08 15.58
N GLN A 300 24.52 -6.31 14.61
CA GLN A 300 24.26 -5.36 13.53
C GLN A 300 23.64 -4.05 14.02
N ALA A 301 22.88 -4.06 15.13
CA ALA A 301 22.31 -2.84 15.69
C ALA A 301 23.36 -1.86 16.23
N GLY A 302 24.52 -2.38 16.63
CA GLY A 302 25.67 -1.57 17.04
C GLY A 302 26.49 -0.98 15.88
N VAL A 303 26.10 -1.22 14.62
CA VAL A 303 26.85 -0.73 13.45
C VAL A 303 26.29 0.61 12.97
N GLY A 304 27.20 1.57 12.78
CA GLY A 304 26.87 2.89 12.23
C GLY A 304 26.03 3.74 13.20
N ARG A 305 25.16 4.59 12.65
CA ARG A 305 24.35 5.50 13.47
C ARG A 305 23.03 4.84 13.88
N ARG A 306 22.86 4.59 15.18
CA ARG A 306 21.60 4.09 15.75
C ARG A 306 20.46 5.11 15.59
N ILE A 307 19.27 4.61 15.25
CA ILE A 307 18.02 5.36 15.17
C ILE A 307 17.06 4.76 16.21
N PRO A 308 16.79 5.44 17.33
CA PRO A 308 16.00 4.86 18.42
C PRO A 308 14.54 4.64 18.01
N ALA A 309 13.88 3.65 18.63
CA ALA A 309 12.47 3.35 18.35
C ALA A 309 11.55 4.57 18.55
N SER A 310 11.86 5.43 19.52
CA SER A 310 11.13 6.67 19.81
C SER A 310 11.14 7.69 18.67
N ALA A 311 12.12 7.64 17.76
CA ALA A 311 12.13 8.48 16.57
C ALA A 311 11.09 8.03 15.52
N GLY A 312 10.58 6.80 15.65
CA GLY A 312 9.57 6.22 14.78
C GLY A 312 10.06 5.87 13.37
N VAL A 313 9.21 5.17 12.62
CA VAL A 313 9.51 4.67 11.27
C VAL A 313 9.78 5.81 10.27
N LYS A 314 9.24 7.01 10.52
CA LYS A 314 9.46 8.19 9.66
C LYS A 314 10.91 8.71 9.70
N ALA A 315 11.69 8.38 10.73
CA ALA A 315 13.10 8.74 10.82
C ALA A 315 14.02 7.85 9.96
N LEU A 316 13.51 6.69 9.52
CA LEU A 316 14.25 5.76 8.68
C LEU A 316 14.34 6.27 7.23
N GLN A 317 15.47 6.00 6.59
CA GLN A 317 15.72 6.22 5.17
C GLN A 317 15.89 4.88 4.45
N PRO A 318 15.53 4.78 3.16
CA PRO A 318 15.73 3.56 2.39
C PRO A 318 17.17 3.05 2.50
N GLY A 319 17.32 1.78 2.85
CA GLY A 319 18.59 1.14 3.13
C GLY A 319 19.04 1.21 4.59
N ASP A 320 18.28 1.81 5.51
CA ASP A 320 18.52 1.63 6.96
C ASP A 320 18.14 0.20 7.39
N LEU A 321 18.81 -0.33 8.41
CA LEU A 321 18.40 -1.56 9.09
C LEU A 321 17.17 -1.29 9.96
N VAL A 322 16.28 -2.27 10.07
CA VAL A 322 15.06 -2.25 10.90
C VAL A 322 15.15 -3.38 11.89
N PHE A 323 15.04 -3.10 13.19
CA PHE A 323 15.22 -4.10 14.25
C PHE A 323 13.96 -4.38 15.05
N TYR A 324 13.88 -5.60 15.58
CA TYR A 324 12.87 -6.02 16.54
C TYR A 324 13.55 -6.74 17.70
N GLY A 325 13.11 -6.46 18.92
CA GLY A 325 13.74 -6.96 20.13
C GLY A 325 12.76 -7.06 21.30
N TYR A 326 12.97 -8.03 22.17
CA TYR A 326 12.10 -8.26 23.34
C TYR A 326 12.06 -7.05 24.28
N VAL A 327 13.15 -6.28 24.34
CA VAL A 327 13.24 -4.99 25.02
C VAL A 327 13.70 -3.96 23.98
N PRO A 328 12.77 -3.17 23.39
CA PRO A 328 13.05 -2.27 22.27
C PRO A 328 14.19 -1.24 22.48
N THR A 329 14.55 -0.98 23.74
CA THR A 329 15.63 -0.07 24.15
C THR A 329 16.97 -0.76 24.38
N SER A 330 17.04 -2.09 24.28
CA SER A 330 18.24 -2.89 24.53
C SER A 330 18.63 -3.73 23.33
N ASP A 331 19.73 -3.36 22.68
CA ASP A 331 20.21 -3.99 21.45
C ASP A 331 20.57 -5.47 21.63
N GLY A 332 20.98 -5.89 22.84
CA GLY A 332 21.26 -7.29 23.16
C GLY A 332 20.03 -8.21 23.10
N THR A 333 18.81 -7.64 23.07
CA THR A 333 17.56 -8.41 22.98
C THR A 333 17.00 -8.48 21.56
N ILE A 334 17.70 -7.89 20.59
CA ILE A 334 17.29 -7.90 19.18
C ILE A 334 17.37 -9.33 18.64
N HIS A 335 16.23 -9.81 18.15
CA HIS A 335 16.09 -11.16 17.60
C HIS A 335 15.78 -11.15 16.10
N HIS A 336 15.43 -10.01 15.52
CA HIS A 336 15.14 -9.90 14.09
C HIS A 336 15.66 -8.60 13.47
N VAL A 337 16.01 -8.68 12.19
CA VAL A 337 16.47 -7.55 11.38
C VAL A 337 15.93 -7.62 9.94
N GLY A 338 15.62 -6.47 9.36
CA GLY A 338 15.29 -6.28 7.95
C GLY A 338 15.95 -5.02 7.37
N ILE A 339 15.70 -4.73 6.09
CA ILE A 339 16.23 -3.54 5.40
C ILE A 339 15.07 -2.67 4.94
N TYR A 340 15.06 -1.40 5.37
CA TYR A 340 13.97 -0.47 5.10
C TYR A 340 13.93 -0.08 3.62
N LEU A 341 12.76 -0.16 3.00
CA LEU A 341 12.54 0.19 1.59
C LEU A 341 11.98 1.62 1.42
N GLY A 342 11.56 2.26 2.51
CA GLY A 342 10.69 3.43 2.46
C GLY A 342 9.21 3.07 2.67
N ASN A 343 8.37 4.08 2.86
CA ASN A 343 6.92 3.97 2.97
C ASN A 343 6.43 2.91 4.00
N GLY A 344 7.13 2.78 5.12
CA GLY A 344 6.77 1.82 6.16
C GLY A 344 6.96 0.35 5.77
N LYS A 345 7.77 0.05 4.75
CA LYS A 345 8.04 -1.31 4.28
C LYS A 345 9.51 -1.69 4.44
N MET A 346 9.76 -2.99 4.57
CA MET A 346 11.10 -3.56 4.60
C MET A 346 11.16 -4.87 3.80
N ILE A 347 12.35 -5.20 3.29
CA ILE A 347 12.67 -6.55 2.79
C ILE A 347 13.37 -7.32 3.92
N ASN A 348 12.92 -8.55 4.20
CA ASN A 348 13.51 -9.39 5.25
C ASN A 348 13.38 -10.89 4.94
N ALA A 349 14.05 -11.71 5.74
CA ALA A 349 13.82 -13.14 5.87
C ALA A 349 13.22 -13.39 7.26
N LEU A 350 11.89 -13.41 7.36
CA LEU A 350 11.18 -13.22 8.63
C LEU A 350 11.36 -14.36 9.65
N ARG A 351 11.08 -15.62 9.25
CA ARG A 351 11.10 -16.78 10.15
C ARG A 351 11.06 -18.11 9.39
N PRO A 352 11.33 -19.26 10.05
CA PRO A 352 11.14 -20.58 9.44
C PRO A 352 9.76 -20.75 8.79
N GLY A 353 9.72 -21.45 7.65
CA GLY A 353 8.49 -21.66 6.86
C GLY A 353 8.10 -20.48 5.95
N THR A 354 8.83 -19.37 5.98
CA THR A 354 8.61 -18.21 5.09
C THR A 354 9.71 -18.09 4.03
N LYS A 355 9.57 -17.10 3.15
CA LYS A 355 10.55 -16.74 2.12
C LYS A 355 11.00 -15.31 2.35
N VAL A 356 12.12 -14.91 1.74
CA VAL A 356 12.52 -13.51 1.64
C VAL A 356 11.38 -12.74 0.97
N GLN A 357 10.84 -11.73 1.65
CA GLN A 357 9.65 -11.03 1.21
C GLN A 357 9.63 -9.57 1.68
N VAL A 358 8.74 -8.79 1.08
CA VAL A 358 8.50 -7.41 1.50
C VAL A 358 7.33 -7.41 2.47
N ASP A 359 7.59 -6.96 3.69
CA ASP A 359 6.59 -6.83 4.75
C ASP A 359 6.48 -5.37 5.22
N PRO A 360 5.33 -4.96 5.78
CA PRO A 360 5.25 -3.70 6.51
C PRO A 360 6.16 -3.77 7.74
N VAL A 361 6.77 -2.64 8.14
CA VAL A 361 7.55 -2.54 9.38
C VAL A 361 6.67 -2.86 10.61
N SER A 362 5.35 -2.69 10.51
CA SER A 362 4.40 -3.07 11.54
C SER A 362 4.06 -4.57 11.59
N VAL A 363 4.74 -5.44 10.82
CA VAL A 363 4.47 -6.89 10.79
C VAL A 363 4.73 -7.57 12.14
N MET A 364 5.59 -6.98 12.97
CA MET A 364 5.89 -7.40 14.34
C MET A 364 5.66 -6.22 15.28
N SER A 365 5.17 -6.51 16.49
CA SER A 365 4.74 -5.48 17.47
C SER A 365 5.89 -4.88 18.28
N ASP A 366 7.05 -5.53 18.31
CA ASP A 366 8.21 -5.24 19.15
C ASP A 366 9.32 -4.49 18.40
N TYR A 367 8.92 -3.46 17.65
CA TYR A 367 9.82 -2.59 16.89
C TYR A 367 10.85 -1.92 17.81
N ALA A 368 12.14 -2.11 17.51
CA ALA A 368 13.28 -1.65 18.29
C ALA A 368 14.06 -0.52 17.61
N GLY A 369 13.52 0.13 16.58
CA GLY A 369 14.21 1.21 15.86
C GLY A 369 15.01 0.70 14.64
N GLY A 370 16.03 1.45 14.27
CA GLY A 370 16.91 1.11 13.14
C GLY A 370 18.36 1.50 13.35
N ALA A 371 19.18 1.29 12.32
CA ALA A 371 20.55 1.79 12.25
C ALA A 371 20.91 2.16 10.81
N ARG A 372 21.77 3.16 10.64
CA ARG A 372 22.29 3.62 9.36
C ARG A 372 23.78 3.25 9.24
N PRO A 373 24.14 2.23 8.46
CA PRO A 373 25.51 1.69 8.45
C PRO A 373 26.56 2.48 7.66
N TRP A 374 26.30 3.73 7.23
CA TRP A 374 27.21 4.54 6.40
C TRP A 374 27.31 5.98 6.85
#